data_AF-F0T0T6-F1
#
_entry.id   AF-F0T0T6-F1
#
_cell.length_a   1.000
_cell.length_b   1.000
_cell.length_c   1.000
_cell.angle_alpha   90.00
_cell.angle_beta   90.00
_cell.angle_gamma   90.00
#
_symmetry.space_group_name_H-M   'P 1'
#
loop_
_entity.id
_entity.type
_entity.pdbx_description
1 polymer ?
#
loop_
_entity_poly.entity_id
_entity_poly.type
_entity_poly.pdbx_seq_one_letter_code
_entity_poly.pdbx_strand_id
1 'polypeptide(L)'
;MKCIYLAEGGLEWAKASLSTNPEWSGGTMSYPDDEVKLSVKKNEEDYLVISEVESGLARRKIQVTLQKREGNIEITRYEELHNQ
;
A
#
# COMPACT_ATOMS: atom_id res chain seq x y z
N MET A 1 14.99 2.94 8.32
CA MET A 1 14.31 3.95 7.49
C MET A 1 14.01 3.46 6.07
N LYS A 2 14.90 2.73 5.37
CA LYS A 2 14.63 2.21 4.01
C LYS A 2 13.25 1.54 3.83
N CYS A 3 12.85 0.65 4.76
CA CYS A 3 11.58 -0.06 4.65
C CYS A 3 10.32 0.82 4.77
N ILE A 4 10.36 1.95 5.50
CA ILE A 4 9.19 2.85 5.58
C ILE A 4 9.00 3.57 4.24
N TYR A 5 10.09 4.04 3.62
CA TYR A 5 10.05 4.70 2.32
C TYR A 5 9.55 3.77 1.21
N LEU A 6 10.00 2.51 1.22
CA LEU A 6 9.51 1.51 0.27
C LEU A 6 8.02 1.22 0.49
N ALA A 7 7.57 1.19 1.74
CA ALA A 7 6.17 0.94 2.06
C ALA A 7 5.28 2.11 1.59
N GLU A 8 5.70 3.35 1.84
CA GLU A 8 5.04 4.57 1.34
C GLU A 8 5.04 4.61 -0.20
N GLY A 9 6.14 4.24 -0.85
CA GLY A 9 6.19 4.10 -2.30
C GLY A 9 5.18 3.07 -2.83
N GLY A 10 4.97 1.99 -2.10
CA GLY A 10 3.89 1.03 -2.38
C GLY A 10 2.50 1.66 -2.32
N LEU A 11 2.23 2.57 -1.36
CA LEU A 11 0.95 3.26 -1.27
C LEU A 11 0.71 4.18 -2.48
N GLU A 12 1.74 4.89 -2.93
CA GLU A 12 1.65 5.73 -4.13
C GLU A 12 1.42 4.89 -5.40
N TRP A 13 2.07 3.73 -5.50
CA TRP A 13 1.77 2.78 -6.57
C TRP A 13 0.32 2.27 -6.52
N ALA A 14 -0.21 2.00 -5.33
CA ALA A 14 -1.61 1.61 -5.16
C ALA A 14 -2.58 2.71 -5.61
N LYS A 15 -2.35 3.98 -5.24
CA LYS A 15 -3.17 5.11 -5.69
C LYS A 15 -3.16 5.25 -7.22
N ALA A 16 -2.00 5.18 -7.86
CA ALA A 16 -1.88 5.26 -9.31
C ALA A 16 -2.61 4.09 -10.01
N SER A 17 -2.45 2.88 -9.48
CA SER A 17 -3.08 1.67 -10.01
C SER A 17 -4.60 1.73 -9.87
N LEU A 18 -5.13 2.12 -8.71
CA LEU A 18 -6.56 2.25 -8.46
C LEU A 18 -7.21 3.41 -9.23
N SER A 19 -6.45 4.46 -9.52
CA SER A 19 -6.92 5.56 -10.38
C SER A 19 -7.15 5.10 -11.82
N THR A 20 -6.35 4.13 -12.29
CA THR A 20 -6.44 3.57 -13.64
C THR A 20 -7.41 2.38 -13.72
N ASN A 21 -7.36 1.50 -12.72
CA ASN A 21 -8.17 0.29 -12.60
C ASN A 21 -8.73 0.15 -11.18
N PRO A 22 -9.99 0.54 -10.94
CA PRO A 22 -10.65 0.42 -9.63
C PRO A 22 -10.80 -1.02 -9.10
N GLU A 23 -10.63 -2.04 -9.94
CA GLU A 23 -10.70 -3.45 -9.52
C GLU A 23 -9.32 -4.05 -9.22
N TRP A 24 -8.26 -3.24 -9.25
CA TRP A 24 -6.91 -3.70 -8.94
C TRP A 24 -6.79 -4.13 -7.47
N SER A 25 -6.25 -5.34 -7.26
CA SER A 25 -6.23 -6.01 -5.96
C SER A 25 -4.85 -6.10 -5.30
N GLY A 26 -3.83 -5.47 -5.89
CA GLY A 26 -2.47 -5.50 -5.39
C GLY A 26 -1.45 -6.10 -6.36
N GLY A 27 -0.24 -6.32 -5.85
CA GLY A 27 0.89 -6.84 -6.61
C GLY A 27 2.18 -6.81 -5.80
N THR A 28 3.24 -7.38 -6.38
CA THR A 28 4.57 -7.39 -5.77
C THR A 28 5.53 -6.55 -6.61
N MET A 29 6.33 -5.72 -5.95
CA MET A 29 7.45 -5.01 -6.54
C MET A 29 8.76 -5.51 -5.92
N SER A 30 9.63 -6.05 -6.76
CA SER A 30 10.92 -6.60 -6.34
C SER A 30 12.04 -5.59 -6.59
N TYR A 31 12.86 -5.39 -5.56
CA TYR A 31 14.12 -4.66 -5.60
C TYR A 31 15.27 -5.65 -5.38
N PRO A 32 16.53 -5.28 -5.65
CA PRO A 32 17.67 -6.21 -5.53
C PRO A 32 17.76 -6.93 -4.18
N ASP A 33 17.38 -6.25 -3.08
CA ASP A 33 17.48 -6.78 -1.70
C ASP A 33 16.16 -6.66 -0.91
N ASP A 34 15.08 -6.19 -1.54
CA ASP A 34 13.81 -5.90 -0.86
C ASP A 34 12.61 -6.35 -1.70
N GLU A 35 11.54 -6.74 -1.02
CA GLU A 35 10.25 -7.01 -1.66
C GLU A 35 9.18 -6.10 -1.05
N VAL A 36 8.39 -5.44 -1.90
CA VAL A 36 7.19 -4.69 -1.51
C VAL A 36 5.98 -5.46 -2.00
N LYS A 37 5.19 -5.98 -1.07
CA LYS A 37 3.94 -6.67 -1.34
C LYS A 37 2.76 -5.77 -1.01
N LEU A 38 1.95 -5.50 -2.03
CA LEU A 38 0.69 -4.77 -1.88
C LEU A 38 -0.49 -5.73 -1.94
N SER A 39 -1.41 -5.56 -1.00
CA SER A 39 -2.75 -6.14 -1.11
C SER A 39 -3.79 -5.03 -1.00
N VAL A 40 -4.78 -5.09 -1.89
CA VAL A 40 -5.90 -4.16 -1.91
C VAL A 40 -7.18 -4.95 -1.76
N LYS A 41 -7.98 -4.58 -0.78
CA LYS A 41 -9.35 -5.05 -0.61
C LYS A 41 -10.30 -3.90 -0.84
N LYS A 42 -11.09 -3.99 -1.91
CA LYS A 42 -12.18 -3.07 -2.18
C LYS A 42 -13.36 -3.38 -1.25
N ASN A 43 -13.83 -2.36 -0.54
CA ASN A 43 -15.12 -2.33 0.15
C ASN A 43 -16.08 -1.43 -0.66
N GLU A 44 -17.28 -1.14 -0.17
CA GLU A 44 -18.31 -0.40 -0.92
C GLU A 44 -17.79 0.89 -1.56
N GLU A 45 -17.25 1.82 -0.77
CA GLU A 45 -16.71 3.11 -1.23
C GLU A 45 -15.21 3.30 -0.95
N ASP A 46 -14.60 2.32 -0.29
CA ASP A 46 -13.25 2.42 0.26
C ASP A 46 -12.33 1.32 -0.28
N TYR A 47 -11.03 1.59 -0.27
CA TYR A 47 -10.00 0.58 -0.47
C TYR A 47 -9.17 0.44 0.79
N LEU A 48 -9.14 -0.77 1.35
CA LEU A 48 -8.15 -1.13 2.36
C LEU A 48 -6.88 -1.56 1.63
N VAL A 49 -5.80 -0.82 1.81
CA VAL A 49 -4.50 -1.10 1.19
C VAL A 49 -3.50 -1.46 2.27
N ILE A 50 -2.80 -2.57 2.08
CA ILE A 50 -1.69 -2.99 2.92
C ILE A 50 -0.43 -2.99 2.06
N SER A 51 0.57 -2.20 2.47
CA SER A 51 1.91 -2.19 1.90
C SER A 51 2.87 -2.83 2.89
N GLU A 52 3.37 -4.00 2.52
CA GLU A 52 4.30 -4.77 3.33
C GLU A 52 5.67 -4.79 2.65
N VAL A 53 6.72 -4.53 3.41
CA VAL A 53 8.10 -4.52 2.93
C VAL A 53 8.94 -5.48 3.76
N GLU A 54 9.63 -6.37 3.05
CA GLU A 54 10.63 -7.26 3.62
C GLU A 54 12.01 -6.88 3.07
N SER A 55 12.96 -6.65 3.97
CA SER A 55 14.35 -6.28 3.66
C SER A 55 15.27 -7.05 4.61
N GLY A 56 15.73 -8.23 4.19
CA GLY A 56 16.49 -9.13 5.06
C GLY A 56 15.68 -9.55 6.29
N LEU A 57 16.10 -9.16 7.49
CA LEU A 57 15.40 -9.46 8.76
C LEU A 57 14.38 -8.38 9.16
N ALA A 58 14.32 -7.26 8.42
CA ALA A 58 13.40 -6.18 8.74
C ALA A 58 12.09 -6.34 7.97
N ARG A 59 10.97 -6.33 8.69
CA ARG A 59 9.62 -6.26 8.13
C ARG A 59 8.95 -4.97 8.56
N ARG A 60 8.34 -4.27 7.61
CA ARG A 60 7.47 -3.12 7.87
C ARG A 60 6.16 -3.30 7.14
N LYS A 61 5.07 -2.87 7.77
CA LYS A 61 3.74 -2.98 7.18
C LYS A 61 2.97 -1.70 7.49
N ILE A 62 2.45 -1.08 6.45
CA ILE A 62 1.57 0.08 6.53
C ILE A 62 0.21 -0.34 6.04
N GLN A 63 -0.83 -0.03 6.80
CA GLN A 63 -2.20 -0.18 6.40
C GLN A 63 -2.84 1.20 6.24
N VAL A 64 -3.52 1.43 5.11
CA VAL A 64 -4.30 2.64 4.89
C VAL A 64 -5.69 2.32 4.39
N THR A 65 -6.63 3.18 4.73
CA THR A 65 -7.92 3.26 4.04
C THR A 65 -7.84 4.39 3.03
N LEU A 66 -8.16 4.08 1.77
CA LEU A 66 -8.25 5.05 0.69
C LEU A 66 -9.72 5.27 0.33
N GLN A 67 -10.10 6.52 0.09
CA GLN A 67 -11.42 6.89 -0.45
C GLN A 67 -11.26 7.67 -1.74
N LYS A 68 -12.16 7.40 -2.70
CA LYS A 68 -12.24 8.22 -3.91
C LYS A 68 -13.18 9.40 -3.67
N ARG A 69 -12.65 10.62 -3.68
CA ARG A 69 -13.41 11.86 -3.49
C ARG A 69 -13.09 12.84 -4.61
N GLU A 70 -14.13 13.35 -5.28
CA GLU A 70 -14.00 14.39 -6.31
C GLU A 70 -12.96 14.07 -7.42
N GLY A 71 -12.84 12.80 -7.77
CA GLY A 71 -11.86 12.34 -8.78
C GLY A 71 -10.45 12.06 -8.24
N ASN A 72 -10.18 12.35 -6.97
CA ASN A 72 -8.91 12.07 -6.28
C ASN A 72 -9.04 10.85 -5.36
N ILE A 73 -7.89 10.23 -5.05
CA ILE A 73 -7.80 9.17 -4.04
C ILE A 73 -7.08 9.72 -2.82
N GLU A 74 -7.78 9.75 -1.69
CA GLU A 74 -7.30 10.33 -0.43
C GLU A 74 -7.09 9.24 0.62
N ILE A 75 -6.05 9.40 1.45
CA ILE A 75 -5.85 8.54 2.62
C ILE A 75 -6.74 9.08 3.75
N THR A 76 -7.71 8.29 4.19
CA THR A 76 -8.61 8.65 5.30
C THR A 76 -8.19 8.05 6.63
N ARG A 77 -7.39 6.98 6.59
CA ARG A 77 -6.78 6.36 7.77
C ARG A 77 -5.40 5.83 7.44
N TYR A 78 -4.46 6.02 8.36
CA TYR A 78 -3.08 5.55 8.25
C TYR A 78 -2.66 4.83 9.54
N GLU A 79 -2.06 3.66 9.40
CA GLU A 79 -1.61 2.85 10.54
C GLU A 79 -0.31 2.11 10.20
N GLU A 80 0.74 2.36 10.99
CA GLU A 80 2.00 1.60 10.93
C GLU A 80 1.92 0.40 11.87
N LEU A 81 2.10 -0.80 11.30
CA LEU A 81 2.06 -2.05 12.05
C LEU A 81 3.50 -2.45 12.39
N HIS A 82 3.85 -2.34 13.68
CA HIS A 82 5.22 -2.52 14.15
C HIS A 82 5.55 -3.92 14.71
N ASN A 83 4.57 -4.78 14.98
CA ASN A 83 4.75 -6.08 15.68
C ASN A 83 3.90 -7.23 15.09
N GLN A 84 4.03 -7.57 13.80
CA GLN A 84 3.34 -8.72 13.20
C GLN A 84 4.28 -9.70 12.48
#